data_AF-A0A1S2KH65-F1
#
_entry.id   AF-A0A1S2KH65-F1
#
_cell.length_a   1.000
_cell.length_b   1.000
_cell.length_c   1.000
_cell.angle_alpha   90.00
_cell.angle_beta   90.00
_cell.angle_gamma   90.00
#
_symmetry.space_group_name_H-M   'P 1'
#
loop_
_entity.id
_entity.type
_entity.pdbx_description
1 polymer ?
#
loop_
_entity_poly.entity_id
_entity_poly.type
_entity_poly.pdbx_seq_one_letter_code
_entity_poly.pdbx_strand_id
1 'polypeptide(L)'
;MTTNPAAVYTDAPRILSEIAWVAEAAMGRPADDDREFRLRKAALLDRIALEETATYAPEVAAKAVATADEAARRFVAYDVARTGHSQRALDVATADDCRDYVREQYRAWSLARLR
;
A
#
# COMPACT_ATOMS: atom_id res chain seq x y z
N MET A 1 -14.98 16.53 3.46
CA MET A 1 -14.52 15.83 4.68
C MET A 1 -13.16 15.24 4.35
N THR A 2 -12.08 15.77 4.92
CA THR A 2 -10.74 15.20 4.80
C THR A 2 -10.72 13.90 5.61
N THR A 3 -10.86 12.76 4.94
CA THR A 3 -10.69 11.45 5.54
C THR A 3 -9.24 11.37 6.03
N ASN A 4 -9.01 11.20 7.34
CA ASN A 4 -7.67 10.99 7.87
C ASN A 4 -7.10 9.69 7.25
N PRO A 5 -6.07 9.73 6.41
CA PRO A 5 -5.56 8.52 5.73
C PRO A 5 -5.08 7.46 6.72
N ALA A 6 -4.54 7.88 7.87
CA ALA A 6 -4.06 6.97 8.90
C ALA A 6 -5.21 6.20 9.59
N ALA A 7 -6.44 6.73 9.58
CA ALA A 7 -7.60 6.06 10.18
C ALA A 7 -8.00 4.76 9.44
N VAL A 8 -7.52 4.56 8.20
CA VAL A 8 -7.71 3.31 7.47
C VAL A 8 -6.89 2.17 8.08
N TYR A 9 -5.83 2.49 8.81
CA TYR A 9 -4.88 1.53 9.35
C TYR A 9 -4.99 1.31 10.86
N THR A 10 -6.10 1.74 11.48
CA THR A 10 -6.29 1.61 12.94
C THR A 10 -6.14 0.18 13.44
N ASP A 11 -6.66 -0.80 12.71
CA ASP A 11 -6.60 -2.21 13.08
C ASP A 11 -5.40 -2.95 12.44
N ALA A 12 -4.50 -2.21 11.79
CA ALA A 12 -3.36 -2.81 11.11
C ALA A 12 -2.32 -3.35 12.11
N PRO A 13 -1.60 -4.45 11.79
CA PRO A 13 -0.48 -4.92 12.60
C PRO A 13 0.56 -3.82 12.81
N ARG A 14 1.29 -3.84 13.92
CA ARG A 14 2.40 -2.88 14.17
C ARG A 14 3.42 -2.94 13.01
N ILE A 15 4.00 -1.80 12.65
CA ILE A 15 4.95 -1.69 11.52
C ILE A 15 6.04 -2.76 11.58
N LEU A 16 6.68 -2.95 12.74
CA LEU A 16 7.74 -3.96 12.90
C LEU A 16 7.24 -5.39 12.64
N SER A 17 6.03 -5.72 13.11
CA SER A 17 5.42 -7.04 12.86
C SER A 17 5.09 -7.23 11.38
N GLU A 18 4.63 -6.17 10.71
CA GLU A 18 4.33 -6.20 9.28
C GLU A 18 5.61 -6.30 8.42
N ILE A 19 6.70 -5.62 8.82
CA ILE A 19 8.02 -5.75 8.18
C ILE A 19 8.50 -7.20 8.23
N ALA A 20 8.43 -7.85 9.40
CA ALA A 20 8.83 -9.24 9.55
C ALA A 20 8.01 -10.16 8.63
N TRP A 21 6.68 -9.97 8.61
CA TRP A 21 5.79 -10.74 7.74
C TRP A 21 6.11 -10.55 6.25
N VAL A 22 6.34 -9.31 5.80
CA VAL A 22 6.69 -9.01 4.40
C VAL A 22 8.03 -9.64 4.04
N ALA A 23 9.03 -9.60 4.93
CA ALA A 23 10.33 -10.20 4.70
C ALA A 23 10.24 -11.73 4.57
N GLU A 24 9.51 -12.39 5.47
CA GLU A 24 9.25 -13.83 5.42
C GLU A 24 8.50 -14.23 4.14
N ALA A 25 7.42 -13.51 3.80
CA ALA A 25 6.63 -13.77 2.61
C ALA A 25 7.43 -13.63 1.31
N ALA A 26 8.39 -12.69 1.27
CA ALA A 26 9.27 -12.48 0.12
C ALA A 26 10.27 -13.64 -0.10
N MET A 27 10.65 -14.36 0.96
CA MET A 27 11.58 -15.50 0.85
C MET A 27 10.88 -16.80 0.40
N GLY A 28 9.58 -16.93 0.65
CA GLY A 28 8.85 -18.20 0.52
C GLY A 28 7.97 -18.36 -0.73
N ARG A 29 7.87 -17.35 -1.62
CA ARG A 29 6.97 -17.39 -2.79
C ARG A 29 7.69 -16.96 -4.06
N PRO A 30 7.32 -17.46 -5.25
CA PRO A 30 7.51 -16.66 -6.44
C PRO A 30 6.71 -15.37 -6.19
N ALA A 31 7.41 -14.26 -5.96
CA ALA A 31 6.84 -13.00 -5.47
C ALA A 31 5.74 -12.43 -6.38
N ASP A 32 5.50 -13.05 -7.54
CA ASP A 32 4.73 -12.46 -8.61
C ASP A 32 3.21 -12.66 -8.54
N ASP A 33 2.70 -13.68 -7.85
CA ASP A 33 1.26 -14.03 -7.93
C ASP A 33 0.44 -13.87 -6.64
N ASP A 34 1.02 -13.39 -5.54
CA ASP A 34 0.25 -13.20 -4.30
C ASP A 34 -0.25 -11.75 -4.13
N ARG A 35 -1.54 -11.55 -4.42
CA ARG A 35 -2.23 -10.28 -4.22
C ARG A 35 -2.19 -9.79 -2.77
N GLU A 36 -2.33 -10.68 -1.78
CA GLU A 36 -2.31 -10.27 -0.36
C GLU A 36 -0.93 -9.71 -0.01
N PHE A 37 0.13 -10.42 -0.38
CA PHE A 37 1.49 -9.96 -0.17
C PHE A 37 1.73 -8.57 -0.79
N ARG A 38 1.35 -8.39 -2.06
CA ARG A 38 1.54 -7.10 -2.75
C ARG A 38 0.72 -5.98 -2.10
N LEU A 39 -0.53 -6.25 -1.72
CA LEU A 39 -1.40 -5.29 -1.02
C LEU A 39 -0.81 -4.88 0.34
N ARG A 40 -0.45 -5.86 1.17
CA ARG A 40 0.09 -5.63 2.51
C ARG A 40 1.43 -4.92 2.48
N LYS A 41 2.29 -5.25 1.52
CA LYS A 41 3.54 -4.52 1.27
C LYS A 41 3.30 -3.06 0.88
N ALA A 42 2.38 -2.79 -0.03
CA ALA A 42 2.05 -1.42 -0.42
C ALA A 42 1.44 -0.63 0.76
N ALA A 43 0.54 -1.24 1.52
CA ALA A 43 -0.06 -0.64 2.71
C ALA A 43 0.96 -0.36 3.83
N LEU A 44 1.94 -1.24 4.04
CA LEU A 44 3.03 -1.01 4.99
C LEU A 44 3.85 0.23 4.60
N LEU A 45 4.23 0.34 3.32
CA LEU A 45 5.01 1.48 2.83
C LEU A 45 4.20 2.79 2.90
N ASP A 46 2.89 2.74 2.63
CA ASP A 46 1.99 3.87 2.81
C ASP A 46 2.00 4.39 4.25
N ARG A 47 1.91 3.47 5.22
CA ARG A 47 1.93 3.79 6.65
C ARG A 47 3.26 4.38 7.11
N ILE A 48 4.38 3.82 6.65
CA ILE A 48 5.71 4.39 6.92
C ILE A 48 5.78 5.82 6.38
N ALA A 49 5.31 6.06 5.15
CA ALA A 49 5.31 7.40 4.57
C ALA A 49 4.42 8.39 5.36
N LEU A 50 3.27 7.94 5.87
CA LEU A 50 2.40 8.75 6.74
C LEU A 50 3.09 9.08 8.08
N GLU A 51 3.72 8.11 8.74
CA GLU A 51 4.44 8.32 9.99
C GLU A 51 5.66 9.23 9.80
N GLU A 52 6.45 9.03 8.74
CA GLU A 52 7.60 9.88 8.45
C GLU A 52 7.18 11.32 8.11
N THR A 53 6.11 11.49 7.33
CA THR A 53 5.58 12.83 6.99
C THR A 53 5.03 13.55 8.22
N ALA A 54 4.47 12.82 9.19
CA ALA A 54 3.98 13.39 10.44
C ALA A 54 5.11 13.74 11.43
N THR A 55 6.26 13.08 11.31
CA THR A 55 7.36 13.17 12.29
C THR A 55 8.49 14.08 11.83
N TYR A 56 8.81 14.06 10.54
CA TYR A 56 10.01 14.68 10.00
C TYR A 56 9.69 15.79 9.01
N ALA A 57 10.70 16.63 8.72
CA ALA A 57 10.60 17.65 7.69
C ALA A 57 10.40 17.00 6.29
N PRO A 58 9.74 17.70 5.34
CA PRO A 58 9.41 17.15 4.03
C PRO A 58 10.59 16.54 3.28
N GLU A 59 11.76 17.15 3.35
CA GLU A 59 12.99 16.69 2.70
C GLU A 59 13.50 15.35 3.26
N VAL A 60 13.26 15.08 4.54
CA VAL A 60 13.63 13.82 5.19
C VAL A 60 12.61 12.72 4.82
N ALA A 61 11.32 13.05 4.85
CA ALA A 61 10.23 12.11 4.53
C ALA A 61 10.09 11.80 3.03
N ALA A 62 10.69 12.62 2.15
CA ALA A 62 10.52 12.54 0.70
C ALA A 62 10.80 11.15 0.13
N LYS A 63 11.80 10.43 0.68
CA LYS A 63 12.15 9.09 0.20
C LYS A 63 11.10 8.05 0.57
N ALA A 64 10.52 8.13 1.77
CA ALA A 64 9.44 7.26 2.18
C ALA A 64 8.17 7.50 1.34
N VAL A 65 7.84 8.77 1.09
CA VAL A 65 6.71 9.15 0.21
C VAL A 65 6.92 8.58 -1.20
N ALA A 66 8.05 8.85 -1.84
CA ALA A 66 8.33 8.34 -3.19
C ALA A 66 8.32 6.80 -3.26
N THR A 67 8.77 6.13 -2.19
CA THR A 67 8.73 4.66 -2.10
C THR A 67 7.30 4.14 -1.98
N ALA A 68 6.45 4.81 -1.19
CA ALA A 68 5.03 4.49 -1.08
C ALA A 68 4.28 4.71 -2.40
N ASP A 69 4.56 5.81 -3.11
CA ASP A 69 3.98 6.10 -4.43
C ASP A 69 4.28 4.98 -5.43
N GLU A 70 5.55 4.58 -5.53
CA GLU A 70 5.99 3.54 -6.44
C GLU A 70 5.39 2.17 -6.07
N ALA A 71 5.32 1.85 -4.78
CA ALA A 71 4.70 0.62 -4.32
C ALA A 71 3.19 0.58 -4.62
N ALA A 72 2.50 1.70 -4.46
CA ALA A 72 1.09 1.83 -4.79
C ALA A 72 0.87 1.64 -6.30
N ARG A 73 1.62 2.32 -7.15
CA ARG A 73 1.56 2.14 -8.62
C ARG A 73 1.77 0.69 -9.03
N ARG A 74 2.75 0.00 -8.45
CA ARG A 74 3.01 -1.43 -8.74
C ARG A 74 1.85 -2.33 -8.33
N PHE A 75 1.21 -2.04 -7.20
CA PHE A 75 0.04 -2.79 -6.76
C PHE A 75 -1.16 -2.54 -7.70
N VAL A 76 -1.45 -1.28 -8.06
CA VAL A 76 -2.54 -0.96 -8.99
C VAL A 76 -2.29 -1.61 -10.35
N ALA A 77 -1.07 -1.50 -10.89
CA ALA A 77 -0.71 -2.14 -12.16
C ALA A 77 -0.94 -3.65 -12.13
N TYR A 78 -0.53 -4.31 -11.06
CA TYR A 78 -0.76 -5.74 -10.86
C TYR A 78 -2.26 -6.07 -10.79
N ASP A 79 -3.05 -5.31 -10.04
CA ASP A 79 -4.47 -5.61 -9.87
C ASP A 79 -5.27 -5.33 -11.14
N VAL A 80 -4.92 -4.29 -11.91
CA VAL A 80 -5.48 -4.00 -13.23
C VAL A 80 -5.18 -5.14 -14.21
N ALA A 81 -3.92 -5.59 -14.27
CA ALA A 81 -3.53 -6.70 -15.14
C ALA A 81 -4.28 -8.00 -14.79
N ARG A 82 -4.51 -8.25 -13.50
CA ARG A 82 -5.24 -9.43 -13.00
C ARG A 82 -6.75 -9.38 -13.24
N THR A 83 -7.35 -8.19 -13.21
CA THR A 83 -8.80 -7.98 -13.35
C THR A 83 -9.24 -7.71 -14.79
N GLY A 84 -8.29 -7.52 -15.72
CA GLY A 84 -8.58 -7.25 -17.13
C GLY A 84 -9.09 -5.83 -17.38
N HIS A 85 -8.89 -4.91 -16.45
CA HIS A 85 -9.24 -3.49 -16.62
C HIS A 85 -8.29 -2.80 -17.61
N SER A 86 -8.74 -1.69 -18.21
CA SER A 86 -7.97 -0.99 -19.24
C SER A 86 -6.70 -0.34 -18.66
N GLN A 87 -5.55 -0.67 -19.25
CA GLN A 87 -4.26 -0.04 -18.92
C GLN A 87 -4.29 1.49 -19.04
N ARG A 88 -5.14 2.06 -19.91
CA ARG A 88 -5.28 3.51 -20.10
C ARG A 88 -5.71 4.26 -18.84
N ALA A 89 -6.43 3.61 -17.93
CA ALA A 89 -6.82 4.20 -16.66
C ALA A 89 -5.61 4.37 -15.71
N LEU A 90 -4.61 3.50 -15.82
CA LEU A 90 -3.39 3.58 -15.04
C LEU A 90 -2.50 4.74 -15.51
N ASP A 91 -2.47 5.02 -16.82
CA ASP A 91 -1.63 6.06 -17.42
C ASP A 91 -1.98 7.48 -16.95
N VAL A 92 -3.22 7.70 -16.50
CA VAL A 92 -3.71 8.98 -16.00
C VAL A 92 -3.79 9.06 -14.47
N ALA A 93 -3.56 7.95 -13.77
CA ALA A 93 -3.66 7.89 -12.32
C ALA A 93 -2.48 8.62 -11.65
N THR A 94 -2.80 9.51 -10.71
CA THR A 94 -1.77 10.17 -9.89
C THR A 94 -1.22 9.22 -8.83
N ALA A 95 -0.13 9.63 -8.17
CA ALA A 95 0.40 8.89 -7.02
C ALA A 95 -0.64 8.82 -5.88
N ASP A 96 -1.34 9.92 -5.62
CA ASP A 96 -2.37 9.99 -4.59
C ASP A 96 -3.55 9.07 -4.91
N ASP A 97 -4.00 9.03 -6.17
CA ASP A 97 -5.06 8.09 -6.61
C ASP A 97 -4.65 6.63 -6.35
N CYS A 98 -3.39 6.29 -6.63
CA CYS A 98 -2.86 4.95 -6.39
C CYS A 98 -2.81 4.62 -4.88
N ARG A 99 -2.40 5.58 -4.05
CA ARG A 99 -2.33 5.39 -2.59
C ARG A 99 -3.72 5.28 -1.97
N ASP A 100 -4.69 6.05 -2.45
CA ASP A 100 -6.09 5.93 -2.04
C ASP A 100 -6.69 4.59 -2.42
N TYR A 101 -6.38 4.09 -3.62
CA TYR A 101 -6.77 2.75 -4.03
C TYR A 101 -6.18 1.66 -3.10
N VAL A 102 -4.89 1.76 -2.74
CA VAL A 102 -4.26 0.83 -1.79
C VAL A 102 -5.00 0.84 -0.45
N ARG A 103 -5.33 2.03 0.08
CA ARG A 103 -6.07 2.19 1.34
C ARG A 103 -7.45 1.54 1.27
N GLU A 104 -8.18 1.76 0.19
CA GLU A 104 -9.49 1.15 -0.04
C GLU A 104 -9.40 -0.38 -0.06
N GLN A 105 -8.48 -0.93 -0.86
CA GLN A 105 -8.30 -2.38 -0.97
C GLN A 105 -7.83 -3.00 0.35
N TYR A 106 -6.96 -2.30 1.09
CA TYR A 106 -6.51 -2.75 2.40
C TYR A 106 -7.66 -2.79 3.40
N ARG A 107 -8.51 -1.76 3.43
CA ARG A 107 -9.70 -1.71 4.27
C ARG A 107 -10.64 -2.87 3.97
N ALA A 108 -10.92 -3.11 2.69
CA ALA A 108 -11.79 -4.21 2.25
C ALA A 108 -11.22 -5.58 2.67
N TRP A 109 -9.92 -5.81 2.48
CA TRP A 109 -9.23 -7.03 2.91
C TRP A 109 -9.27 -7.23 4.43
N SER A 110 -8.97 -6.17 5.21
CA SER A 110 -8.96 -6.23 6.67
C SER A 110 -10.34 -6.58 7.22
N LEU A 111 -11.39 -5.92 6.72
CA LEU A 111 -12.77 -6.18 7.12
C LEU A 111 -13.24 -7.59 6.76
N ALA A 112 -12.81 -8.14 5.62
CA ALA A 112 -13.15 -9.51 5.22
C ALA A 112 -12.55 -10.57 6.15
N ARG A 113 -11.47 -10.23 6.88
CA ARG A 113 -10.76 -11.13 7.79
C ARG A 113 -11.31 -11.15 9.21
N LEU A 114 -12.16 -10.19 9.55
CA LEU A 114 -12.88 -10.09 10.83
C LEU A 114 -14.26 -10.76 10.80
N ARG A 115 -14.67 -11.30 9.65
CA ARG A 115 -15.91 -12.07 9.46
C ARG A 115 -15.61 -13.56 9.53
#